data_AF-A0AB39S7K7-F1
#
_entry.id   AF-A0AB39S7K7-F1
#
_cell.length_a   1.000
_cell.length_b   1.000
_cell.length_c   1.000
_cell.angle_alpha   90.00
_cell.angle_beta   90.00
_cell.angle_gamma   90.00
#
_symmetry.space_group_name_H-M   'P 1'
#
loop_
_entity.id
_entity.type
_entity.pdbx_description
1 polymer ?
#
loop_
_entity_poly.entity_id
_entity_poly.type
_entity_poly.pdbx_seq_one_letter_code
_entity_poly.pdbx_strand_id
1 'polypeptide(L)'
;MTPDQIAELARFAEQRGALEAERRRIDKAYCLAVLDHISAKIRAACPEAVYVTYAYYGSRTLDLHGVLGAQTSPVGTCPELWSNLEGEGGAEHPLDAIADAIESDVQTALAPYSSPAWASVHRNSASEGNSWLLELPPADRAARVAELVREHHPDATAVVVDARSAGGRIIEILAGEADDGTAVRTPPGWLADCDTVLTRLLSQMFALPALADRHLMPLPRDYVHPYGISPSSQIRLMPLPPTA
;
A
#
# COMPACT_ATOMS: atom_id res chain seq x y z
N MET A 1 -1.96 -13.80 46.36
CA MET A 1 -2.37 -12.65 45.54
C MET A 1 -3.76 -12.24 45.95
N THR A 2 -3.97 -10.98 46.25
CA THR A 2 -5.30 -10.45 46.59
C THR A 2 -6.11 -10.15 45.31
N PRO A 3 -7.45 -10.06 45.38
CA PRO A 3 -8.28 -9.63 44.26
C PRO A 3 -7.84 -8.29 43.65
N ASP A 4 -7.40 -7.34 44.48
CA ASP A 4 -6.89 -6.04 44.02
C ASP A 4 -5.58 -6.18 43.23
N GLN A 5 -4.67 -7.07 43.65
CA GLN A 5 -3.45 -7.37 42.92
C GLN A 5 -3.73 -8.05 41.57
N ILE A 6 -4.78 -8.88 41.48
CA ILE A 6 -5.22 -9.50 40.22
C ILE A 6 -5.77 -8.43 39.27
N ALA A 7 -6.62 -7.53 39.76
CA ALA A 7 -7.21 -6.46 38.96
C ALA A 7 -6.12 -5.48 38.45
N GLU A 8 -5.14 -5.16 39.29
CA GLU A 8 -4.04 -4.28 38.91
C GLU A 8 -3.13 -4.93 37.85
N LEU A 9 -2.79 -6.21 38.00
CA LEU A 9 -2.03 -6.97 36.99
C LEU A 9 -2.78 -7.05 35.64
N ALA A 10 -4.10 -7.27 35.67
CA ALA A 10 -4.93 -7.29 34.45
C ALA A 10 -4.87 -5.93 33.72
N ARG A 11 -4.98 -4.83 34.46
CA ARG A 11 -4.87 -3.47 33.92
C ARG A 11 -3.50 -3.21 33.30
N PHE A 12 -2.40 -3.63 33.95
CA PHE A 12 -1.06 -3.48 33.38
C PHE A 12 -0.85 -4.34 32.13
N ALA A 13 -1.39 -5.56 32.10
CA ALA A 13 -1.33 -6.41 30.91
C ALA A 13 -2.08 -5.78 29.72
N GLU A 14 -3.26 -5.19 29.97
CA GLU A 14 -4.04 -4.46 28.98
C GLU A 14 -3.27 -3.23 28.46
N GLN A 15 -2.72 -2.42 29.36
CA GLN A 15 -1.92 -1.25 28.99
C GLN A 15 -0.69 -1.62 28.16
N ARG A 16 0.03 -2.67 28.54
CA ARG A 16 1.18 -3.16 27.77
C ARG A 16 0.74 -3.61 26.37
N GLY A 17 -0.37 -4.35 26.27
CA GLY A 17 -0.92 -4.77 24.98
C GLY A 17 -1.29 -3.58 24.09
N ALA A 18 -1.90 -2.54 24.66
CA ALA A 18 -2.24 -1.32 23.94
C ALA A 18 -1.00 -0.56 23.44
N LEU A 19 0.03 -0.42 24.28
CA LEU A 19 1.28 0.25 23.91
C LEU A 19 2.07 -0.53 22.84
N GLU A 20 2.10 -1.86 22.92
CA GLU A 20 2.71 -2.69 21.89
C GLU A 20 1.97 -2.58 20.55
N ALA A 21 0.64 -2.53 20.57
CA ALA A 21 -0.17 -2.30 19.37
C ALA A 21 0.07 -0.91 18.77
N GLU A 22 0.18 0.12 19.62
CA GLU A 22 0.51 1.49 19.20
C GLU A 22 1.88 1.54 18.52
N ARG A 23 2.90 0.99 19.19
CA ARG A 23 4.27 0.93 18.65
C ARG A 23 4.28 0.23 17.29
N ARG A 24 3.62 -0.93 17.16
CA ARG A 24 3.53 -1.64 15.87
C ARG A 24 2.86 -0.80 14.79
N ARG A 25 1.87 0.03 15.13
CA ARG A 25 1.22 0.92 14.17
C ARG A 25 2.18 2.01 13.70
N ILE A 26 2.91 2.63 14.64
CA ILE A 26 3.93 3.64 14.34
C ILE A 26 5.03 3.06 13.46
N ASP A 27 5.56 1.87 13.81
CA ASP A 27 6.62 1.21 13.03
C ASP A 27 6.16 0.92 11.59
N LYS A 28 4.92 0.45 11.39
CA LYS A 28 4.35 0.22 10.05
C LYS A 28 4.19 1.52 9.25
N ALA A 29 3.70 2.59 9.89
CA ALA A 29 3.55 3.89 9.26
C ALA A 29 4.91 4.48 8.86
N TYR A 30 5.91 4.34 9.72
CA TYR A 30 7.27 4.79 9.46
C TYR A 30 7.88 4.07 8.24
N CYS A 31 7.81 2.74 8.17
CA CYS A 31 8.32 1.99 7.02
C CYS A 31 7.68 2.44 5.70
N LEU A 32 6.36 2.70 5.68
CA LEU A 32 5.69 3.21 4.48
C LEU A 32 6.05 4.66 4.16
N ALA A 33 6.24 5.51 5.16
CA ALA A 33 6.64 6.90 4.96
C ALA A 33 8.06 6.99 4.37
N VAL A 34 8.99 6.15 4.84
CA VAL A 34 10.33 6.00 4.26
C VAL A 34 10.23 5.54 2.80
N LEU A 35 9.39 4.53 2.53
CA LEU A 35 9.17 4.06 1.16
C LEU A 35 8.58 5.15 0.25
N ASP A 36 7.61 5.92 0.73
CA ASP A 36 7.01 7.04 -0.02
C ASP A 36 8.04 8.13 -0.31
N HIS A 37 8.89 8.45 0.67
CA HIS A 37 9.96 9.43 0.52
C HIS A 37 10.94 9.02 -0.58
N ILE A 38 11.47 7.80 -0.51
CA ILE A 38 12.45 7.34 -1.50
C ILE A 38 11.81 7.16 -2.88
N SER A 39 10.56 6.71 -2.96
CA SER A 39 9.81 6.61 -4.22
C SER A 39 9.65 7.98 -4.88
N ALA A 40 9.37 9.03 -4.10
CA ALA A 40 9.27 10.40 -4.62
C ALA A 40 10.62 10.90 -5.15
N LYS A 41 11.72 10.61 -4.45
CA LYS A 41 13.08 10.96 -4.92
C LYS A 41 13.44 10.22 -6.21
N ILE A 42 13.15 8.92 -6.28
CA ILE A 42 13.37 8.13 -7.49
C ILE A 42 12.57 8.71 -8.65
N ARG A 43 11.27 9.00 -8.47
CA ARG A 43 10.43 9.56 -9.55
C ARG A 43 10.75 10.99 -9.94
N ALA A 44 11.38 11.77 -9.05
CA ALA A 44 11.89 13.09 -9.42
C ALA A 44 13.03 13.00 -10.43
N ALA A 45 13.84 11.93 -10.38
CA ALA A 45 14.90 11.64 -11.35
C ALA A 45 14.39 10.84 -12.56
N CYS A 46 13.50 9.86 -12.32
CA CYS A 46 12.96 8.94 -13.31
C CYS A 46 11.42 8.84 -13.18
N PRO A 47 10.65 9.73 -13.83
CA PRO A 47 9.19 9.74 -13.69
C PRO A 47 8.50 8.42 -14.04
N GLU A 48 9.08 7.66 -14.96
CA GLU A 48 8.58 6.35 -15.44
C GLU A 48 8.88 5.18 -14.48
N ALA A 49 9.52 5.43 -13.34
CA ALA A 49 9.95 4.38 -12.41
C ALA A 49 8.76 3.70 -11.71
N VAL A 50 8.76 2.36 -11.77
CA VAL A 50 7.72 1.52 -11.16
C VAL A 50 8.31 0.54 -10.15
N TYR A 51 9.51 -0.01 -10.39
CA TYR A 51 10.10 -1.02 -9.52
C TYR A 51 11.52 -0.65 -9.08
N VAL A 52 11.88 -1.05 -7.87
CA VAL A 52 13.27 -1.21 -7.44
C VAL A 52 13.60 -2.69 -7.53
N THR A 53 14.71 -3.02 -8.19
CA THR A 53 15.23 -4.39 -8.29
C THR A 53 16.42 -4.57 -7.36
N TYR A 54 16.45 -5.69 -6.66
CA TYR A 54 17.47 -5.99 -5.66
C TYR A 54 17.65 -7.49 -5.45
N ALA A 55 18.79 -7.88 -4.89
CA ALA A 55 18.96 -9.19 -4.29
C ALA A 55 18.63 -9.12 -2.80
N TYR A 56 17.94 -10.14 -2.29
CA TYR A 56 17.60 -10.25 -0.87
C TYR A 56 18.24 -11.49 -0.28
N TYR A 57 19.10 -11.32 0.71
CA TYR A 57 19.80 -12.42 1.36
C TYR A 57 19.20 -12.72 2.74
N GLY A 58 19.31 -13.97 3.19
CA GLY A 58 18.79 -14.39 4.50
C GLY A 58 19.35 -13.61 5.69
N SER A 59 20.45 -12.86 5.50
CA SER A 59 21.03 -11.92 6.46
C SER A 59 20.25 -10.61 6.63
N ARG A 60 19.15 -10.41 5.89
CA ARG A 60 18.41 -9.12 5.77
C ARG A 60 19.26 -7.99 5.17
N THR A 61 20.32 -8.37 4.47
CA THR A 61 21.05 -7.47 3.58
C THR A 61 20.36 -7.46 2.23
N LEU A 62 20.23 -6.27 1.68
CA LEU A 62 19.66 -6.03 0.38
C LEU A 62 20.76 -5.45 -0.49
N ASP A 63 21.03 -6.06 -1.64
CA ASP A 63 21.98 -5.52 -2.61
C ASP A 63 21.16 -4.88 -3.73
N LEU A 64 21.23 -3.55 -3.85
CA LEU A 64 20.46 -2.81 -4.85
C LEU A 64 21.01 -3.09 -6.25
N HIS A 65 20.16 -3.57 -7.15
CA HIS A 65 20.53 -3.79 -8.55
C HIS A 65 20.19 -2.58 -9.43
N GLY A 66 19.08 -1.89 -9.18
CA GLY A 66 18.64 -0.80 -10.07
C GLY A 66 17.16 -0.41 -9.94
N VAL A 67 16.69 0.38 -10.89
CA VAL A 67 15.31 0.87 -11.02
C VAL A 67 14.76 0.52 -12.39
N LEU A 68 13.53 -0.02 -12.42
CA LEU A 68 12.85 -0.48 -13.63
C LEU A 68 11.54 0.29 -13.86
N GLY A 69 11.16 0.40 -15.13
CA GLY A 69 9.88 0.95 -15.55
C GLY A 69 8.76 -0.09 -15.61
N ALA A 70 7.59 0.34 -16.06
CA ALA A 70 6.45 -0.55 -16.30
C ALA A 70 6.74 -1.52 -17.46
N GLN A 71 6.32 -2.78 -17.31
CA GLN A 71 6.29 -3.72 -18.43
C GLN A 71 5.23 -3.26 -19.45
N THR A 72 5.64 -2.98 -20.68
CA THR A 72 4.75 -2.47 -21.75
C THR A 72 4.12 -3.58 -22.60
N SER A 73 4.58 -4.83 -22.45
CA SER A 73 4.13 -5.99 -23.21
C SER A 73 3.94 -7.21 -22.29
N PRO A 74 2.90 -8.04 -22.49
CA PRO A 74 2.67 -9.24 -21.68
C PRO A 74 3.82 -10.25 -21.66
N VAL A 75 4.73 -10.17 -22.64
CA VAL A 75 5.86 -11.11 -22.82
C VAL A 75 7.22 -10.39 -22.65
N GLY A 76 7.22 -9.09 -22.39
CA GLY A 76 8.44 -8.28 -22.29
C GLY A 76 9.12 -8.39 -20.92
N THR A 77 10.32 -7.85 -20.78
CA THR A 77 10.90 -7.55 -19.46
C THR A 77 10.54 -6.13 -19.04
N CYS A 78 10.59 -5.82 -17.76
CA CYS A 78 10.52 -4.44 -17.31
C CYS A 78 11.75 -3.69 -17.86
N PRO A 79 11.60 -2.53 -18.52
CA PRO A 79 12.73 -1.79 -19.05
C PRO A 79 13.61 -1.30 -17.89
N GLU A 80 14.92 -1.49 -18.00
CA GLU A 80 15.88 -0.94 -17.05
C GLU A 80 16.01 0.57 -17.29
N LEU A 81 15.74 1.35 -16.25
CA LEU A 81 15.86 2.81 -16.29
C LEU A 81 17.19 3.27 -15.72
N TRP A 82 17.72 2.50 -14.75
CA TRP A 82 18.99 2.75 -14.10
C TRP A 82 19.52 1.46 -13.49
N SER A 83 20.83 1.27 -13.59
CA SER A 83 21.56 0.13 -13.02
C SER A 83 22.56 0.62 -11.98
N ASN A 84 22.58 -0.03 -10.81
CA ASN A 84 23.55 0.20 -9.74
C ASN A 84 24.77 -0.72 -9.85
N LEU A 85 24.79 -1.61 -10.85
CA LEU A 85 25.87 -2.56 -11.05
C LEU A 85 27.04 -1.83 -11.74
N GLU A 86 28.17 -1.73 -11.03
CA GLU A 86 29.42 -1.20 -11.59
C GLU A 86 29.81 -1.99 -12.84
N GLY A 87 29.80 -1.37 -14.03
CA GLY A 87 30.27 -2.07 -15.23
C GLY A 87 29.90 -1.48 -16.57
N GLU A 88 28.87 -0.65 -16.66
CA GLU A 88 28.53 0.01 -17.92
C GLU A 88 29.00 1.45 -17.88
N GLY A 89 29.96 1.81 -18.74
CA GLY A 89 30.53 3.15 -18.89
C GLY A 89 29.54 4.18 -19.45
N GLY A 90 28.35 4.23 -18.86
CA GLY A 90 27.29 5.18 -19.15
C GLY A 90 27.59 6.55 -18.58
N ALA A 91 26.83 7.53 -19.05
CA ALA A 91 26.82 8.86 -18.47
C ALA A 91 26.31 8.80 -17.02
N GLU A 92 26.85 9.66 -16.16
CA GLU A 92 26.39 9.84 -14.77
C GLU A 92 24.86 10.04 -14.75
N HIS A 93 24.18 9.17 -14.01
CA HIS A 93 22.74 9.16 -13.89
C HIS A 93 22.32 9.85 -12.59
N PRO A 94 21.24 10.65 -12.54
CA PRO A 94 20.85 11.37 -11.32
C PRO A 94 20.58 10.47 -10.10
N LEU A 95 20.28 9.19 -10.32
CA LEU A 95 20.10 8.22 -9.24
C LEU A 95 21.42 7.76 -8.59
N ASP A 96 22.58 7.92 -9.26
CA ASP A 96 23.89 7.55 -8.72
C ASP A 96 24.14 8.30 -7.39
N ALA A 97 23.77 9.57 -7.33
CA ALA A 97 23.91 10.43 -6.15
C ALA A 97 23.03 10.01 -4.96
N ILE A 98 22.04 9.13 -5.17
CA ILE A 98 21.12 8.66 -4.12
C ILE A 98 21.08 7.13 -4.00
N ALA A 99 21.97 6.40 -4.66
CA ALA A 99 22.00 4.93 -4.65
C ALA A 99 22.03 4.35 -3.23
N ASP A 100 22.94 4.83 -2.38
CA ASP A 100 23.05 4.43 -0.97
C ASP A 100 21.75 4.71 -0.18
N ALA A 101 21.10 5.83 -0.49
CA ALA A 101 19.83 6.19 0.15
C ALA A 101 18.70 5.27 -0.33
N ILE A 102 18.68 4.87 -1.61
CA ILE A 102 17.72 3.91 -2.14
C ILE A 102 17.88 2.58 -1.41
N GLU A 103 19.09 2.05 -1.33
CA GLU A 103 19.37 0.79 -0.66
C GLU A 103 18.97 0.84 0.83
N SER A 104 19.42 1.88 1.55
CA SER A 104 19.16 2.04 2.98
C SER A 104 17.67 2.23 3.31
N ASP A 105 16.95 3.04 2.52
CA ASP A 105 15.54 3.31 2.75
C ASP A 105 14.67 2.10 2.38
N VAL A 106 15.01 1.37 1.31
CA VAL A 106 14.32 0.10 0.97
C VAL A 106 14.57 -0.95 2.04
N GLN A 107 15.81 -1.09 2.51
CA GLN A 107 16.12 -2.00 3.62
C GLN A 107 15.36 -1.61 4.89
N THR A 108 15.27 -0.31 5.22
CA THR A 108 14.49 0.19 6.35
C THR A 108 13.00 -0.09 6.20
N ALA A 109 12.45 0.13 5.00
CA ALA A 109 11.05 -0.13 4.70
C ALA A 109 10.69 -1.63 4.82
N LEU A 110 11.63 -2.52 4.51
CA LEU A 110 11.42 -3.98 4.54
C LEU A 110 11.91 -4.65 5.83
N ALA A 111 12.64 -3.96 6.70
CA ALA A 111 13.29 -4.55 7.88
C ALA A 111 12.32 -5.29 8.83
N PRO A 112 11.12 -4.77 9.17
CA PRO A 112 10.13 -5.54 9.88
C PRO A 112 9.37 -6.49 8.94
N TYR A 113 9.27 -7.78 9.28
CA TYR A 113 8.39 -8.70 8.54
C TYR A 113 6.91 -8.28 8.56
N SER A 114 6.52 -7.48 9.55
CA SER A 114 5.18 -6.90 9.62
C SER A 114 5.01 -5.63 8.79
N SER A 115 6.04 -5.19 8.06
CA SER A 115 5.96 -4.01 7.20
C SER A 115 4.95 -4.23 6.07
N PRO A 116 4.02 -3.29 5.81
CA PRO A 116 3.09 -3.39 4.70
C PRO A 116 3.77 -3.31 3.33
N ALA A 117 5.03 -2.85 3.26
CA ALA A 117 5.81 -2.80 2.02
C ALA A 117 6.06 -4.21 1.42
N TRP A 118 6.08 -5.26 2.25
CA TRP A 118 6.23 -6.65 1.79
C TRP A 118 5.11 -7.08 0.83
N ALA A 119 3.92 -6.48 0.91
CA ALA A 119 2.84 -6.77 -0.04
C ALA A 119 3.12 -6.26 -1.47
N SER A 120 4.09 -5.36 -1.63
CA SER A 120 4.56 -4.86 -2.93
C SER A 120 5.78 -5.62 -3.46
N VAL A 121 6.30 -6.60 -2.69
CA VAL A 121 7.47 -7.39 -3.06
C VAL A 121 7.06 -8.66 -3.79
N HIS A 122 7.71 -8.93 -4.91
CA HIS A 122 7.54 -10.18 -5.66
C HIS A 122 8.85 -10.61 -6.28
N ARG A 123 8.97 -11.90 -6.60
CA ARG A 123 10.15 -12.42 -7.28
C ARG A 123 10.21 -11.91 -8.71
N ASN A 124 11.38 -11.49 -9.16
CA ASN A 124 11.60 -11.12 -10.56
C ASN A 124 11.65 -12.40 -11.42
N SER A 125 10.54 -12.76 -12.06
CA SER A 125 10.45 -13.96 -12.90
C SER A 125 11.27 -13.87 -14.19
N ALA A 126 11.66 -12.66 -14.60
CA ALA A 126 12.50 -12.44 -15.77
C ALA A 126 14.00 -12.59 -15.49
N SER A 127 14.40 -12.80 -14.22
CA SER A 127 15.79 -13.02 -13.83
C SER A 127 15.97 -14.45 -13.32
N GLU A 128 17.00 -15.14 -13.80
CA GLU A 128 17.36 -16.49 -13.33
C GLU A 128 18.01 -16.48 -11.92
N GLY A 129 18.39 -15.29 -11.43
CA GLY A 129 19.13 -15.11 -10.17
C GLY A 129 18.26 -14.84 -8.93
N ASN A 130 18.93 -14.47 -7.84
CA ASN A 130 18.28 -13.95 -6.64
C ASN A 130 17.86 -12.49 -6.88
N SER A 131 16.77 -12.28 -7.61
CA SER A 131 16.25 -10.94 -7.90
C SER A 131 14.80 -10.82 -7.46
N TRP A 132 14.55 -9.73 -6.74
CA TRP A 132 13.26 -9.32 -6.21
C TRP A 132 12.90 -7.94 -6.74
N LEU A 133 11.62 -7.71 -6.90
CA LEU A 133 11.05 -6.44 -7.29
C LEU A 133 10.23 -5.88 -6.14
N LEU A 134 10.50 -4.64 -5.77
CA LEU A 134 9.63 -3.84 -4.92
C LEU A 134 8.91 -2.83 -5.80
N GLU A 135 7.59 -2.95 -5.89
CA GLU A 135 6.76 -1.95 -6.57
C GLU A 135 6.71 -0.67 -5.74
N LEU A 136 7.10 0.44 -6.36
CA LEU A 136 7.08 1.76 -5.76
C LEU A 136 5.62 2.20 -5.57
N PRO A 137 5.19 2.59 -4.36
CA PRO A 137 3.83 3.09 -4.12
C PRO A 137 3.50 4.24 -5.08
N PRO A 138 2.27 4.32 -5.62
CA PRO A 138 1.88 5.42 -6.50
C PRO A 138 1.94 6.75 -5.74
N ALA A 139 2.23 7.84 -6.46
CA ALA A 139 2.31 9.18 -5.88
C ALA A 139 0.98 9.62 -5.23
N ASP A 140 -0.14 9.20 -5.83
CA ASP A 140 -1.48 9.34 -5.27
C ASP A 140 -2.18 7.96 -5.27
N ARG A 141 -2.20 7.32 -4.10
CA ARG A 141 -2.88 6.03 -3.89
C ARG A 141 -4.38 6.15 -4.10
N ALA A 142 -5.00 7.29 -3.77
CA ALA A 142 -6.44 7.47 -3.93
C ALA A 142 -6.83 7.60 -5.39
N ALA A 143 -6.04 8.34 -6.18
CA ALA A 143 -6.19 8.39 -7.63
C ALA A 143 -6.00 7.00 -8.25
N ARG A 144 -4.97 6.25 -7.84
CA ARG A 144 -4.73 4.91 -8.39
C ARG A 144 -5.86 3.92 -8.06
N VAL A 145 -6.42 3.99 -6.86
CA VAL A 145 -7.61 3.20 -6.49
C VAL A 145 -8.80 3.61 -7.36
N ALA A 146 -9.02 4.91 -7.59
CA ALA A 146 -10.12 5.39 -8.42
C ALA A 146 -10.00 4.92 -9.88
N GLU A 147 -8.80 4.96 -10.47
CA GLU A 147 -8.53 4.42 -11.80
C GLU A 147 -8.92 2.94 -11.88
N LEU A 148 -8.37 2.10 -10.98
CA LEU A 148 -8.63 0.66 -10.96
C LEU A 148 -10.11 0.31 -10.73
N VAL A 149 -10.81 1.08 -9.90
CA VAL A 149 -12.25 0.90 -9.69
C VAL A 149 -13.02 1.27 -10.95
N ARG A 150 -12.67 2.39 -11.60
CA ARG A 150 -13.38 2.89 -12.79
C ARG A 150 -13.09 2.10 -14.07
N GLU A 151 -12.01 1.32 -14.12
CA GLU A 151 -11.81 0.32 -15.18
C GLU A 151 -12.96 -0.70 -15.23
N HIS A 152 -13.61 -0.99 -14.09
CA HIS A 152 -14.73 -1.93 -13.99
C HIS A 152 -16.09 -1.26 -13.71
N HIS A 153 -16.08 -0.12 -13.02
CA HIS A 153 -17.28 0.65 -12.64
C HIS A 153 -17.06 2.13 -13.00
N PRO A 154 -17.22 2.51 -14.29
CA PRO A 154 -16.86 3.84 -14.77
C PRO A 154 -17.55 4.98 -14.02
N ASP A 155 -18.79 4.75 -13.58
CA ASP A 155 -19.63 5.73 -12.88
C ASP A 155 -19.39 5.76 -11.36
N ALA A 156 -18.37 5.04 -10.86
CA ALA A 156 -18.08 4.99 -9.43
C ALA A 156 -17.67 6.38 -8.88
N THR A 157 -18.37 6.78 -7.82
CA THR A 157 -18.16 8.04 -7.10
C THR A 157 -17.51 7.83 -5.74
N ALA A 158 -17.75 6.68 -5.11
CA ALA A 158 -17.12 6.28 -3.86
C ALA A 158 -17.10 4.76 -3.71
N VAL A 159 -16.28 4.28 -2.78
CA VAL A 159 -16.24 2.87 -2.39
C VAL A 159 -16.32 2.72 -0.88
N VAL A 160 -16.93 1.63 -0.43
CA VAL A 160 -16.94 1.26 0.99
C VAL A 160 -15.85 0.23 1.22
N VAL A 161 -14.97 0.53 2.18
CA VAL A 161 -13.79 -0.27 2.49
C VAL A 161 -13.85 -0.80 3.92
N ASP A 162 -13.48 -2.07 4.09
CA ASP A 162 -13.42 -2.76 5.37
C ASP A 162 -11.97 -3.11 5.75
N ALA A 163 -11.44 -2.44 6.78
CA ALA A 163 -10.09 -2.64 7.28
C ALA A 163 -9.87 -3.94 8.08
N ARG A 164 -10.92 -4.70 8.40
CA ARG A 164 -10.81 -5.96 9.16
C ARG A 164 -10.08 -7.06 8.39
N SER A 165 -10.22 -7.06 7.07
CA SER A 165 -9.64 -8.06 6.18
C SER A 165 -8.26 -7.62 5.70
N ALA A 166 -7.20 -8.09 6.38
CA ALA A 166 -5.79 -7.98 5.96
C ALA A 166 -5.28 -6.56 5.59
N GLY A 167 -6.04 -5.50 5.88
CA GLY A 167 -5.64 -4.13 5.60
C GLY A 167 -6.66 -3.27 4.85
N GLY A 168 -7.74 -3.82 4.28
CA GLY A 168 -8.75 -2.98 3.61
C GLY A 168 -9.30 -3.64 2.37
N ARG A 169 -10.55 -4.10 2.39
CA ARG A 169 -11.21 -4.69 1.22
C ARG A 169 -12.37 -3.80 0.77
N ILE A 170 -12.55 -3.62 -0.53
CA ILE A 170 -13.76 -2.96 -1.04
C ILE A 170 -14.92 -3.95 -0.94
N ILE A 171 -15.97 -3.57 -0.21
CA ILE A 171 -17.16 -4.40 0.00
C ILE A 171 -18.36 -3.91 -0.82
N GLU A 172 -18.41 -2.61 -1.15
CA GLU A 172 -19.45 -2.00 -1.97
C GLU A 172 -18.88 -0.84 -2.80
N ILE A 173 -19.49 -0.61 -3.96
CA ILE A 173 -19.21 0.51 -4.85
C ILE A 173 -20.46 1.37 -4.94
N LEU A 174 -20.27 2.69 -4.94
CA LEU A 174 -21.33 3.68 -4.98
C LEU A 174 -21.28 4.43 -6.32
N ALA A 175 -22.29 4.23 -7.15
CA ALA A 175 -22.40 4.81 -8.49
C ALA A 175 -23.55 5.84 -8.55
N GLY A 176 -23.34 7.02 -7.97
CA GLY A 176 -24.34 8.08 -7.95
C GLY A 176 -25.57 7.78 -7.09
N GLU A 177 -26.66 8.46 -7.39
CA GLU A 177 -27.96 8.35 -6.71
C GLU A 177 -29.03 7.91 -7.70
N ALA A 178 -29.93 7.03 -7.26
CA ALA A 178 -31.14 6.66 -7.98
C ALA A 178 -32.17 7.79 -7.94
N ASP A 179 -33.24 7.68 -8.73
CA ASP A 179 -34.31 8.69 -8.84
C ASP A 179 -34.99 9.02 -7.50
N ASP A 180 -34.91 8.12 -6.51
CA ASP A 180 -35.44 8.28 -5.16
C ASP A 180 -34.43 8.89 -4.17
N GLY A 181 -33.24 9.28 -4.65
CA GLY A 181 -32.14 9.83 -3.86
C GLY A 181 -31.32 8.79 -3.10
N THR A 182 -31.57 7.49 -3.29
CA THR A 182 -30.76 6.44 -2.66
C THR A 182 -29.49 6.16 -3.44
N ALA A 183 -28.37 5.96 -2.75
CA ALA A 183 -27.12 5.64 -3.43
C ALA A 183 -27.20 4.29 -4.16
N VAL A 184 -26.82 4.25 -5.44
CA VAL A 184 -26.77 2.99 -6.20
C VAL A 184 -25.57 2.19 -5.74
N ARG A 185 -25.82 1.00 -5.20
CA ARG A 185 -24.79 0.13 -4.63
C ARG A 185 -24.57 -1.12 -5.47
N THR A 186 -23.33 -1.37 -5.85
CA THR A 186 -22.96 -2.57 -6.59
C THR A 186 -21.82 -3.32 -5.89
N PRO A 187 -21.80 -4.67 -6.00
CA PRO A 187 -20.65 -5.44 -5.57
C PRO A 187 -19.46 -5.21 -6.52
N PRO A 188 -18.22 -5.36 -6.03
CA PRO A 188 -16.99 -5.17 -6.81
C PRO A 188 -16.87 -5.87 -8.17
N GLY A 189 -17.29 -7.13 -8.27
CA GLY A 189 -17.36 -7.84 -9.56
C GLY A 189 -16.06 -8.03 -10.37
N TRP A 190 -14.87 -7.69 -9.84
CA TRP A 190 -13.57 -7.83 -10.54
C TRP A 190 -12.80 -9.12 -10.21
N LEU A 191 -11.75 -9.38 -10.99
CA LEU A 191 -10.85 -10.53 -10.84
C LEU A 191 -9.98 -10.45 -9.57
N ALA A 192 -9.46 -11.59 -9.12
CA ALA A 192 -8.67 -11.73 -7.90
C ALA A 192 -7.39 -10.87 -7.88
N ASP A 193 -6.75 -10.68 -9.04
CA ASP A 193 -5.53 -9.87 -9.14
C ASP A 193 -5.83 -8.39 -8.86
N CYS A 194 -6.97 -7.88 -9.37
CA CYS A 194 -7.43 -6.52 -9.08
C CYS A 194 -7.76 -6.35 -7.60
N ASP A 195 -8.44 -7.35 -6.99
CA ASP A 195 -8.76 -7.34 -5.56
C ASP A 195 -7.50 -7.30 -4.69
N THR A 196 -6.45 -8.03 -5.09
CA THR A 196 -5.15 -8.06 -4.40
C THR A 196 -4.47 -6.69 -4.46
N VAL A 197 -4.42 -6.05 -5.63
CA VAL A 197 -3.81 -4.72 -5.81
C VAL A 197 -4.58 -3.67 -5.01
N LEU A 198 -5.91 -3.66 -5.08
CA LEU A 198 -6.76 -2.74 -4.34
C LEU A 198 -6.63 -2.94 -2.83
N THR A 199 -6.64 -4.18 -2.36
CA THR A 199 -6.47 -4.50 -0.94
C THR A 199 -5.14 -4.01 -0.41
N ARG A 200 -4.06 -4.21 -1.20
CA ARG A 200 -2.73 -3.71 -0.87
C ARG A 200 -2.71 -2.19 -0.76
N LEU A 201 -3.23 -1.46 -1.76
CA LEU A 201 -3.24 0.01 -1.74
C LEU A 201 -4.04 0.56 -0.55
N LEU A 202 -5.21 -0.01 -0.28
CA LEU A 202 -6.05 0.37 0.86
C LEU A 202 -5.36 0.07 2.20
N SER A 203 -4.65 -1.06 2.31
CA SER A 203 -3.86 -1.39 3.50
C SER A 203 -2.79 -0.35 3.82
N GLN A 204 -2.14 0.18 2.80
CA GLN A 204 -1.13 1.22 2.96
C GLN A 204 -1.78 2.55 3.38
N MET A 205 -2.95 2.88 2.83
CA MET A 205 -3.71 4.06 3.24
C MET A 205 -4.16 3.97 4.70
N PHE A 206 -4.69 2.83 5.15
CA PHE A 206 -5.06 2.61 6.55
C PHE A 206 -3.86 2.61 7.50
N ALA A 207 -2.69 2.16 7.03
CA ALA A 207 -1.47 2.15 7.82
C ALA A 207 -0.82 3.54 7.97
N LEU A 208 -1.15 4.50 7.09
CA LEU A 208 -0.65 5.87 7.12
C LEU A 208 -1.74 6.85 7.61
N PRO A 209 -1.70 7.30 8.88
CA PRO A 209 -2.76 8.14 9.45
C PRO A 209 -3.10 9.38 8.62
N ALA A 210 -2.09 10.08 8.11
CA ALA A 210 -2.30 11.27 7.28
C ALA A 210 -3.04 10.99 5.96
N LEU A 211 -2.85 9.80 5.36
CA LEU A 211 -3.60 9.39 4.17
C LEU A 211 -5.01 8.94 4.53
N ALA A 212 -5.16 8.17 5.61
CA ALA A 212 -6.47 7.76 6.10
C ALA A 212 -7.35 8.98 6.41
N ASP A 213 -6.84 9.96 7.16
CA ASP A 213 -7.59 11.16 7.53
C ASP A 213 -7.97 12.02 6.31
N ARG A 214 -7.14 11.98 5.25
CA ARG A 214 -7.38 12.74 4.02
C ARG A 214 -8.41 12.09 3.11
N HIS A 215 -8.45 10.77 3.03
CA HIS A 215 -9.19 10.05 1.98
C HIS A 215 -10.28 9.10 2.50
N LEU A 216 -10.28 8.76 3.79
CA LEU A 216 -11.20 7.80 4.38
C LEU A 216 -12.13 8.49 5.38
N MET A 217 -13.41 8.55 5.02
CA MET A 217 -14.46 9.17 5.80
C MET A 217 -15.22 8.14 6.65
N PRO A 218 -15.79 8.55 7.79
CA PRO A 218 -16.82 7.74 8.47
C PRO A 218 -17.98 7.45 7.53
N LEU A 219 -18.62 6.29 7.73
CA LEU A 219 -19.84 5.96 6.99
C LEU A 219 -21.02 6.85 7.45
N PRO A 220 -21.97 7.14 6.55
CA PRO A 220 -23.25 7.74 6.92
C PRO A 220 -23.98 6.93 8.01
N ARG A 221 -24.71 7.60 8.90
CA ARG A 221 -25.37 6.96 10.07
C ARG A 221 -26.43 5.94 9.69
N ASP A 222 -27.01 6.10 8.52
CA ASP A 222 -28.04 5.27 7.89
C ASP A 222 -27.44 4.15 7.03
N TYR A 223 -26.11 4.01 6.98
CA TYR A 223 -25.48 2.91 6.25
C TYR A 223 -25.81 1.56 6.91
N VAL A 224 -26.54 0.74 6.16
CA VAL A 224 -26.76 -0.68 6.49
C VAL A 224 -25.72 -1.51 5.76
N HIS A 225 -24.91 -2.23 6.53
CA HIS A 225 -23.89 -3.13 5.98
C HIS A 225 -24.56 -4.30 5.25
N PRO A 226 -24.07 -4.70 4.05
CA PRO A 226 -24.71 -5.74 3.22
C PRO A 226 -24.79 -7.10 3.93
N TYR A 227 -23.91 -7.34 4.91
CA TYR A 227 -23.89 -8.56 5.71
C TYR A 227 -24.54 -8.43 7.10
N GLY A 228 -25.28 -7.34 7.38
CA GLY A 228 -26.02 -7.16 8.65
C GLY A 228 -25.16 -6.90 9.89
N ILE A 229 -23.85 -6.65 9.72
CA ILE A 229 -22.92 -6.37 10.82
C ILE A 229 -22.99 -4.88 11.15
N SER A 230 -22.99 -4.52 12.44
CA SER A 230 -22.96 -3.10 12.86
C SER A 230 -21.75 -2.39 12.24
N PRO A 231 -21.92 -1.16 11.71
CA PRO A 231 -20.82 -0.38 11.18
C PRO A 231 -19.80 -0.13 12.28
N SER A 232 -18.60 -0.69 12.12
CA SER A 232 -17.49 -0.47 13.06
C SER A 232 -16.64 0.70 12.59
N SER A 233 -15.79 1.22 13.48
CA SER A 233 -14.75 2.18 13.12
C SER A 233 -13.70 1.59 12.16
N GLN A 234 -13.83 0.36 11.70
CA GLN A 234 -12.95 -0.25 10.71
C GLN A 234 -13.55 -0.24 9.30
N ILE A 235 -14.80 0.18 9.15
CA ILE A 235 -15.43 0.39 7.86
C ILE A 235 -15.43 1.88 7.55
N ARG A 236 -14.98 2.25 6.36
CA ARG A 236 -14.84 3.64 5.91
C ARG A 236 -15.42 3.82 4.52
N LEU A 237 -15.87 5.03 4.25
CA LEU A 237 -16.20 5.50 2.92
C LEU A 237 -14.95 6.14 2.31
N MET A 238 -14.62 5.79 1.08
CA MET A 238 -13.56 6.45 0.32
C MET A 238 -14.18 7.11 -0.91
N PRO A 239 -14.37 8.44 -0.90
CA PRO A 239 -14.73 9.18 -2.12
C PRO A 239 -13.65 9.00 -3.18
N LEU A 240 -14.04 8.71 -4.40
CA LEU A 240 -13.11 8.62 -5.52
C LEU A 240 -12.90 10.01 -6.10
N PRO A 241 -11.65 10.51 -6.23
CA PRO A 241 -11.38 11.80 -6.88
C PRO A 241 -12.02 11.84 -8.28
N PRO A 242 -12.54 12.99 -8.73
CA PRO A 242 -13.17 13.09 -10.05
C PRO A 242 -12.19 12.71 -11.17
N THR A 243 -12.70 12.16 -12.26
CA THR A 243 -11.90 11.98 -13.48
C THR A 243 -11.50 13.35 -14.02
N ALA A 244 -10.21 13.52 -14.31
CA ALA A 244 -9.66 14.75 -14.89
C ALA A 244 -10.13 14.98 -16.33
#